data_AF-A0A2V9Z099-F1
#
_entry.id   AF-A0A2V9Z099-F1
#
_cell.length_a   1.000
_cell.length_b   1.000
_cell.length_c   1.000
_cell.angle_alpha   90.00
_cell.angle_beta   90.00
_cell.angle_gamma   90.00
#
_symmetry.space_group_name_H-M   'P 1'
#
loop_
_entity.id
_entity.type
_entity.pdbx_description
1 polymer ?
#
loop_
_entity_poly.entity_id
_entity_poly.type
_entity_poly.pdbx_seq_one_letter_code
_entity_poly.pdbx_strand_id
1 'polypeptide(L)'
;MNETRYAEPNGRRLADVIAEIKDELKEFLQTRVQMFSAEMKEKLDRSKSAAIYGGLALVLLATAYLLLTLALVGLVAVVFWGSPYAWFLGFLIVGMAWAILGGMLALIAKRSFRGFTPERTIKVLKQDKVWLQKEAANQL
;
A
#
# COMPACT_ATOMS: atom_id res chain seq x y z
N MET A 1 75.70 -21.43 -5.24
CA MET A 1 75.04 -21.10 -6.52
C MET A 1 74.20 -22.32 -6.89
N ASN A 2 72.87 -22.34 -6.89
CA ASN A 2 71.89 -21.28 -7.07
C ASN A 2 70.61 -21.56 -6.29
N GLU A 3 70.02 -20.47 -5.82
CA GLU A 3 68.70 -20.35 -5.23
C GLU A 3 67.67 -20.18 -6.36
N THR A 4 66.65 -21.03 -6.43
CA THR A 4 65.38 -20.70 -7.10
C THR A 4 64.24 -21.32 -6.30
N ARG A 5 63.94 -20.66 -5.18
CA ARG A 5 62.69 -20.84 -4.44
C ARG A 5 61.57 -20.26 -5.32
N TYR A 6 60.83 -21.11 -6.01
CA TYR A 6 59.67 -20.69 -6.78
C TYR A 6 58.62 -20.10 -5.84
N ALA A 7 58.42 -18.79 -5.92
CA ALA A 7 57.33 -18.08 -5.25
C ALA A 7 56.04 -18.36 -6.03
N GLU A 8 55.20 -19.26 -5.53
CA GLU A 8 53.84 -19.46 -6.06
C GLU A 8 52.87 -18.36 -5.57
N PRO A 9 51.84 -18.02 -6.36
CA PRO A 9 51.23 -16.71 -6.33
C PRO A 9 50.12 -16.62 -5.28
N ASN A 10 50.39 -15.87 -4.20
CA ASN A 10 49.45 -15.54 -3.12
C ASN A 10 48.10 -14.95 -3.60
N GLY A 11 48.04 -14.46 -4.85
CA GLY A 11 46.83 -13.93 -5.48
C GLY A 11 45.72 -14.96 -5.76
N ARG A 12 46.02 -16.27 -5.88
CA ARG A 12 44.99 -17.31 -6.06
C ARG A 12 44.22 -17.61 -4.77
N ARG A 13 44.92 -17.75 -3.64
CA ARG A 13 44.31 -18.06 -2.34
C ARG A 13 43.36 -16.96 -1.84
N LEU A 14 43.68 -15.68 -2.08
CA LEU A 14 42.78 -14.57 -1.72
C LEU A 14 41.55 -14.50 -2.63
N ALA A 15 41.72 -14.82 -3.92
CA ALA A 15 40.60 -14.89 -4.86
C ALA A 15 39.65 -16.05 -4.51
N ASP A 16 40.17 -17.19 -4.07
CA ASP A 16 39.38 -18.34 -3.65
C ASP A 16 38.57 -18.05 -2.38
N VAL A 17 39.15 -17.39 -1.37
CA VAL A 17 38.43 -17.00 -0.13
C VAL A 17 37.32 -15.97 -0.42
N ILE A 18 37.56 -15.02 -1.33
CA ILE A 18 36.54 -14.05 -1.75
C ILE A 18 35.40 -14.75 -2.52
N ALA A 19 35.73 -15.77 -3.33
CA ALA A 19 34.73 -16.57 -4.02
C ALA A 19 33.86 -17.37 -3.04
N GLU A 20 34.46 -17.96 -2.01
CA GLU A 20 33.76 -18.72 -0.96
C GLU A 20 32.81 -17.83 -0.14
N ILE A 21 33.26 -16.64 0.30
CA ILE A 21 32.40 -15.67 1.03
C ILE A 21 31.23 -15.18 0.15
N LYS A 22 31.47 -14.98 -1.15
CA LYS A 22 30.42 -14.56 -2.09
C LYS A 22 29.36 -15.65 -2.25
N ASP A 23 29.77 -16.91 -2.31
CA ASP A 23 28.85 -18.03 -2.42
C ASP A 23 28.05 -18.23 -1.12
N GLU A 24 28.68 -18.12 0.06
CA GLU A 24 27.99 -18.15 1.35
C GLU A 24 26.96 -17.01 1.51
N LEU A 25 27.31 -15.79 1.10
CA LEU A 25 26.37 -14.65 1.11
C LEU A 25 25.20 -14.85 0.16
N LYS A 26 25.46 -15.42 -1.02
CA LYS A 26 24.41 -15.74 -1.99
C LYS A 26 23.47 -16.80 -1.43
N GLU A 27 24.00 -17.82 -0.78
CA GLU A 27 23.21 -18.84 -0.10
C GLU A 27 22.37 -18.24 1.02
N PHE A 28 22.96 -17.43 1.91
CA PHE A 28 22.25 -16.76 2.99
C PHE A 28 21.11 -15.83 2.51
N LEU A 29 21.37 -15.04 1.46
CA LEU A 29 20.35 -14.17 0.86
C LEU A 29 19.23 -14.99 0.23
N GLN A 30 19.56 -16.06 -0.49
CA GLN A 30 18.57 -16.96 -1.06
C GLN A 30 17.68 -17.57 0.04
N THR A 31 18.26 -17.99 1.16
CA THR A 31 17.49 -18.50 2.32
C THR A 31 16.59 -17.42 2.91
N ARG A 32 17.08 -16.20 3.14
CA ARG A 32 16.24 -15.10 3.66
C ARG A 32 15.10 -14.73 2.73
N VAL A 33 15.35 -14.69 1.42
CA VAL A 33 14.31 -14.43 0.42
C VAL A 33 13.27 -15.55 0.41
N GLN A 34 13.71 -16.81 0.53
CA GLN A 34 12.80 -17.96 0.62
C GLN A 34 11.94 -17.91 1.89
N MET A 35 12.54 -17.63 3.06
CA MET A 35 11.80 -17.48 4.32
C MET A 35 10.83 -16.30 4.27
N PHE A 36 11.26 -15.13 3.81
CA PHE A 36 10.39 -13.97 3.65
C PHE A 36 9.23 -14.24 2.68
N SER A 37 9.51 -14.92 1.56
CA SER A 37 8.47 -15.32 0.61
C SER A 37 7.49 -16.31 1.22
N ALA A 38 7.95 -17.24 2.05
CA ALA A 38 7.09 -18.18 2.77
C ALA A 38 6.22 -17.47 3.82
N GLU A 39 6.79 -16.57 4.60
CA GLU A 39 6.08 -15.79 5.63
C GLU A 39 5.05 -14.83 5.00
N MET A 40 5.38 -14.23 3.85
CA MET A 40 4.43 -13.45 3.06
C MET A 40 3.28 -14.31 2.53
N LYS A 41 3.56 -15.51 2.01
CA LYS A 41 2.51 -16.45 1.54
C LYS A 41 1.61 -16.87 2.69
N GLU A 42 2.16 -17.18 3.86
CA GLU A 42 1.38 -17.53 5.04
C GLU A 42 0.52 -16.36 5.51
N LYS A 43 1.06 -15.13 5.56
CA LYS A 43 0.29 -13.91 5.87
C LYS A 43 -0.82 -13.69 4.84
N LEU A 44 -0.56 -13.90 3.56
CA LEU A 44 -1.56 -13.77 2.49
C LEU A 44 -2.65 -14.83 2.61
N ASP A 45 -2.30 -16.09 2.86
CA ASP A 45 -3.27 -17.18 3.01
C ASP A 45 -4.11 -17.01 4.28
N ARG A 46 -3.52 -16.56 5.38
CA ARG A 46 -4.25 -16.19 6.60
C ARG A 46 -5.13 -14.96 6.36
N SER A 47 -4.67 -14.02 5.53
CA SER A 47 -5.43 -12.86 5.11
C SER A 47 -6.54 -13.18 4.12
N LYS A 48 -6.51 -14.30 3.38
CA LYS A 48 -7.60 -14.68 2.47
C LYS A 48 -8.91 -14.89 3.23
N SER A 49 -8.86 -15.61 4.34
CA SER A 49 -10.05 -15.82 5.17
C SER A 49 -10.54 -14.50 5.75
N ALA A 50 -9.64 -13.67 6.29
CA ALA A 50 -9.98 -12.33 6.78
C ALA A 50 -10.52 -11.41 5.68
N ALA A 51 -10.02 -11.52 4.45
CA ALA A 51 -10.46 -10.74 3.30
C ALA A 51 -11.82 -11.19 2.79
N ILE A 52 -12.13 -12.49 2.83
CA ILE A 52 -13.45 -13.01 2.48
C ILE A 52 -14.48 -12.55 3.51
N TYR A 53 -14.23 -12.74 4.80
CA TYR A 53 -15.13 -12.28 5.85
C TYR A 53 -15.25 -10.75 5.87
N GLY A 54 -14.14 -10.03 5.66
CA GLY A 54 -14.13 -8.58 5.52
C GLY A 54 -14.92 -8.11 4.30
N GLY A 55 -14.78 -8.78 3.17
CA GLY A 55 -15.55 -8.51 1.96
C GLY A 55 -17.05 -8.74 2.17
N LEU A 56 -17.42 -9.86 2.80
CA LEU A 56 -18.82 -10.16 3.13
C LEU A 56 -19.40 -9.13 4.11
N ALA A 57 -18.64 -8.75 5.13
CA ALA A 57 -19.02 -7.70 6.08
C ALA A 57 -19.24 -6.36 5.37
N LEU A 58 -18.35 -5.98 4.45
CA LEU A 58 -18.51 -4.76 3.65
C LEU A 58 -19.76 -4.81 2.77
N VAL A 59 -20.04 -5.95 2.12
CA VAL A 59 -21.26 -6.12 1.30
C VAL A 59 -22.51 -6.01 2.17
N LEU A 60 -22.54 -6.65 3.34
CA LEU A 60 -23.67 -6.59 4.27
C LEU A 60 -23.87 -5.18 4.83
N LEU A 61 -22.79 -4.49 5.21
CA LEU A 61 -22.86 -3.10 5.67
C LEU A 61 -23.33 -2.15 4.57
N ALA A 62 -22.84 -2.31 3.34
CA ALA A 62 -23.28 -1.53 2.20
C ALA A 62 -24.78 -1.77 1.89
N THR A 63 -25.22 -3.03 1.97
CA THR A 63 -26.62 -3.40 1.79
C THR A 63 -27.50 -2.80 2.90
N ALA A 64 -27.08 -2.92 4.15
CA ALA A 64 -27.78 -2.33 5.29
C ALA A 64 -27.89 -0.81 5.17
N TYR A 65 -26.81 -0.14 4.77
CA TYR A 65 -26.79 1.30 4.50
C TYR A 65 -27.79 1.70 3.40
N LEU A 66 -27.86 0.91 2.31
CA LEU A 66 -28.80 1.15 1.22
C LEU A 66 -30.26 1.01 1.70
N LEU A 67 -30.56 -0.05 2.45
CA LEU A 67 -31.89 -0.28 3.03
C LEU A 67 -32.28 0.83 4.01
N LEU A 68 -31.37 1.28 4.87
CA LEU A 68 -31.61 2.40 5.78
C LEU A 68 -31.88 3.71 5.02
N THR A 69 -31.13 3.97 3.95
CA THR A 69 -31.37 5.14 3.09
C THR A 69 -32.74 5.06 2.42
N LEU A 70 -33.12 3.88 1.92
CA LEU A 70 -34.44 3.66 1.32
C LEU A 70 -35.56 3.83 2.34
N ALA A 71 -35.37 3.33 3.57
CA ALA A 71 -36.33 3.52 4.67
C ALA A 71 -36.50 5.00 5.03
N LEU A 72 -35.41 5.77 5.07
CA LEU A 72 -35.47 7.23 5.26
C LEU A 72 -36.24 7.92 4.12
N VAL A 73 -35.96 7.55 2.87
CA VAL A 73 -36.70 8.07 1.71
C VAL A 73 -38.19 7.74 1.82
N GLY A 74 -38.53 6.50 2.19
CA GLY A 74 -39.90 6.07 2.41
C GLY A 74 -40.59 6.87 3.51
N LEU A 75 -39.91 7.12 4.63
CA LEU A 75 -40.44 7.95 5.72
C LEU A 75 -40.75 9.38 5.26
N VAL A 76 -39.84 9.99 4.49
CA VAL A 76 -40.06 11.31 3.92
C VAL A 76 -41.21 11.28 2.90
N ALA A 77 -41.28 10.24 2.06
CA ALA A 77 -42.36 10.09 1.08
C ALA A 77 -43.74 9.96 1.75
N VAL A 78 -43.84 9.34 2.93
CA VAL A 78 -45.09 9.27 3.72
C VAL A 78 -45.56 10.66 4.18
N VAL A 79 -44.66 11.60 4.46
CA VAL A 79 -45.04 12.99 4.77
C VAL A 79 -45.73 13.65 3.56
N PHE A 80 -45.39 13.23 2.34
CA PHE A 80 -45.93 13.76 1.10
C PHE A 80 -46.96 12.84 0.43
N TRP A 81 -47.61 11.94 1.18
CA TRP A 81 -48.45 10.82 0.67
C TRP A 81 -49.58 11.21 -0.31
N GLY A 82 -49.92 12.49 -0.45
CA GLY A 82 -50.90 13.00 -1.42
C GLY A 82 -50.32 13.48 -2.77
N SER A 83 -49.00 13.52 -2.93
CA SER A 83 -48.35 14.02 -4.14
C SER A 83 -47.85 12.87 -5.03
N PRO A 84 -48.07 12.91 -6.36
CA PRO A 84 -47.45 11.97 -7.30
C PRO A 84 -45.91 11.97 -7.21
N TYR A 85 -45.33 13.06 -6.69
CA TYR A 85 -43.90 13.27 -6.57
C TYR A 85 -43.34 12.95 -5.18
N ALA A 86 -44.12 12.32 -4.29
CA ALA A 86 -43.71 12.02 -2.92
C ALA A 86 -42.36 11.28 -2.83
N TRP A 87 -42.19 10.23 -3.65
CA TRP A 87 -40.94 9.48 -3.74
C TRP A 87 -39.79 10.32 -4.32
N PHE A 88 -40.07 11.10 -5.37
CA PHE A 88 -39.08 11.98 -5.99
C PHE A 88 -38.54 13.00 -4.99
N LEU A 89 -39.41 13.66 -4.24
CA LEU A 89 -39.03 14.61 -3.19
C LEU A 89 -38.29 13.90 -2.04
N GLY A 90 -38.71 12.68 -1.67
CA GLY A 90 -37.99 11.86 -0.68
C GLY A 90 -36.55 11.58 -1.07
N PHE A 91 -36.31 11.12 -2.30
CA PHE A 91 -34.96 10.88 -2.82
C PHE A 91 -34.15 12.17 -2.91
N LEU A 92 -34.77 13.29 -3.32
CA LEU A 92 -34.10 14.57 -3.44
C LEU A 92 -33.62 15.10 -2.08
N ILE A 93 -34.48 15.06 -1.06
CA ILE A 93 -34.18 15.54 0.29
C ILE A 93 -33.09 14.67 0.94
N VAL A 94 -33.28 13.35 0.93
CA VAL A 94 -32.31 12.42 1.55
C VAL A 94 -30.99 12.42 0.79
N GLY A 95 -31.03 12.52 -0.54
CA GLY A 95 -29.85 12.65 -1.39
C GLY A 95 -29.07 13.93 -1.10
N MET A 96 -29.75 15.06 -0.92
CA MET A 96 -29.12 16.33 -0.56
C MET A 96 -28.49 16.26 0.84
N ALA A 97 -29.16 15.63 1.81
CA ALA A 97 -28.59 15.42 3.14
C ALA A 97 -27.30 14.58 3.08
N TRP A 98 -27.30 13.48 2.31
CA TRP A 98 -26.11 12.67 2.09
C TRP A 98 -25.00 13.43 1.34
N ALA A 99 -25.34 14.27 0.37
CA ALA A 99 -24.37 15.09 -0.35
C ALA A 99 -23.67 16.10 0.57
N ILE A 100 -24.40 16.71 1.51
CA ILE A 100 -23.83 17.63 2.51
C ILE A 100 -22.91 16.87 3.47
N LEU A 101 -23.39 15.76 4.04
CA LEU A 101 -22.59 14.94 4.97
C LEU A 101 -21.33 14.39 4.28
N GLY A 102 -21.49 13.78 3.10
CA GLY A 102 -20.39 13.24 2.31
C GLY A 102 -19.42 14.32 1.85
N GLY A 103 -19.92 15.48 1.45
CA GLY A 103 -19.11 16.66 1.09
C GLY A 103 -18.26 17.13 2.28
N MET A 104 -18.84 17.24 3.47
CA MET A 104 -18.12 17.65 4.68
C MET A 104 -17.03 16.64 5.06
N LEU A 105 -17.34 15.34 5.04
CA LEU A 105 -16.35 14.29 5.27
C LEU A 105 -15.25 14.30 4.20
N ALA A 106 -15.58 14.50 2.92
CA ALA A 106 -14.61 14.60 1.84
C ALA A 106 -13.68 15.81 2.02
N LEU A 107 -14.19 16.95 2.49
CA LEU A 107 -13.38 18.13 2.80
C LEU A 107 -12.44 17.87 3.99
N ILE A 108 -12.91 17.19 5.04
CA ILE A 108 -12.08 16.79 6.18
C ILE A 108 -11.01 15.78 5.75
N ALA A 109 -11.39 14.76 4.99
CA ALA A 109 -10.47 13.78 4.44
C ALA A 109 -9.41 14.46 3.56
N LYS A 110 -9.81 15.34 2.64
CA LYS A 110 -8.88 16.11 1.79
C LYS A 110 -7.91 16.97 2.60
N ARG A 111 -8.33 17.51 3.74
CA ARG A 111 -7.46 18.26 4.67
C ARG A 111 -6.51 17.33 5.42
N SER A 112 -6.98 16.17 5.88
CA SER A 112 -6.17 15.15 6.55
C SER A 112 -5.12 14.54 5.62
N PHE A 113 -5.49 14.19 4.38
CA PHE A 113 -4.56 13.67 3.37
C PHE A 113 -3.45 14.67 2.98
N ARG A 114 -3.70 15.98 3.10
CA ARG A 114 -2.65 17.01 2.95
C ARG A 114 -1.63 17.01 4.11
N GLY A 115 -1.98 16.47 5.27
CA GLY A 115 -1.06 16.28 6.41
C GLY A 115 -0.40 14.90 6.47
N PHE A 116 -0.93 13.90 5.76
CA PHE A 116 -0.40 12.53 5.69
C PHE A 116 0.71 12.33 4.64
N THR A 117 1.13 13.38 3.93
CA THR A 117 2.35 13.29 3.14
C THR A 117 3.53 13.50 4.10
N PRO A 118 4.34 12.48 4.45
CA PRO A 118 5.48 12.68 5.33
C PRO A 118 6.49 13.57 4.61
N GLU A 119 6.40 14.88 4.85
CA GLU A 119 7.22 15.88 4.17
C GLU A 119 8.71 15.59 4.34
N ARG A 120 9.09 15.01 5.49
CA ARG A 120 10.45 14.59 5.78
C ARG A 120 10.92 13.47 4.84
N THR A 121 10.14 12.40 4.68
CA THR A 121 10.51 11.26 3.81
C THR A 121 10.54 11.68 2.34
N ILE A 122 9.60 12.52 1.89
CA ILE A 122 9.58 13.00 0.51
C ILE A 122 10.72 13.99 0.21
N LYS A 123 11.12 14.83 1.18
CA LYS A 123 12.27 15.73 1.02
C LYS A 123 13.58 14.95 0.88
N VAL A 124 13.78 13.91 1.68
CA VAL A 124 14.98 13.04 1.60
C VAL A 124 15.02 12.32 0.24
N LEU A 125 13.91 11.72 -0.19
CA LEU A 125 13.85 11.04 -1.51
C LEU A 125 14.07 11.98 -2.70
N LYS A 126 13.69 13.27 -2.58
CA LYS A 126 13.98 14.28 -3.61
C LYS A 126 15.44 14.70 -3.62
N GLN A 127 16.08 14.83 -2.46
CA GLN A 127 17.51 15.16 -2.37
C GLN A 127 18.38 14.02 -2.93
N ASP A 128 18.05 12.77 -2.61
CA ASP A 128 18.79 11.60 -3.10
C ASP A 128 18.73 11.49 -4.64
N LYS A 129 17.56 11.78 -5.24
CA LYS A 129 17.42 11.79 -6.70
C LYS A 129 18.28 12.87 -7.38
N VAL A 130 18.34 14.07 -6.79
CA VAL A 130 19.15 15.17 -7.33
C VAL A 130 20.64 14.88 -7.20
N TRP A 131 21.06 14.24 -6.11
CA TRP A 131 22.46 13.83 -5.92
C TRP A 131 22.87 12.72 -6.91
N LEU A 132 22.04 11.70 -7.07
CA LEU A 132 22.28 10.61 -8.04
C LEU A 132 22.34 11.11 -9.49
N GLN A 133 21.50 12.09 -9.86
CA GLN A 133 21.56 12.71 -11.19
C GLN A 133 22.82 13.55 -11.39
N LYS A 134 23.29 14.25 -10.35
CA LYS A 134 24.53 15.03 -10.42
C LYS A 134 25.76 14.13 -10.49
N GLU A 135 25.79 13.05 -9.73
CA GLU A 135 26.90 12.09 -9.75
C GLU A 135 26.98 11.36 -11.10
N ALA A 136 25.84 10.91 -11.66
CA ALA A 136 25.80 10.27 -12.97
C ALA A 136 26.19 11.22 -14.13
N ALA A 137 25.90 12.51 -14.00
CA ALA A 137 26.28 13.52 -14.99
C ALA A 137 27.75 13.97 -14.85
N ASN A 138 28.39 13.74 -13.71
CA ASN A 138 29.78 14.13 -13.44
C ASN A 138 30.78 12.98 -13.70
N GLN A 139 30.28 11.77 -14.00
CA GLN A 139 31.06 10.57 -14.36
C GLN A 139 31.07 10.30 -15.89
N LEU A 140 30.46 11.18 -16.69
CA LEU A 140 30.52 11.21 -18.17
C LEU A 140 31.34 12.40 -18.63
#